data_AF-A0A960M2Y9-F1
#
_entry.id   AF-A0A960M2Y9-F1
#
_cell.length_a   1.000
_cell.length_b   1.000
_cell.length_c   1.000
_cell.angle_alpha   90.00
_cell.angle_beta   90.00
_cell.angle_gamma   90.00
#
_symmetry.space_group_name_H-M   'P 1'
#
loop_
_entity.id
_entity.type
_entity.pdbx_description
1 polymer ?
#
loop_
_entity_poly.entity_id
_entity_poly.type
_entity_poly.pdbx_seq_one_letter_code
_entity_poly.pdbx_strand_id
1 'polypeptide(L)'
;MQTTPFRKQLEDAGFENNEFQATIDQAMQIAGALKESDLSEYIPHGDGSLSKDIFSRMKELNRKELADLIRENVIEKEPKKYSPSIPSVQEIDFRKMSLEEVIKLAAKKVGAHKPSGVCFYIPYEGKRLHHGTMETLSKRDPELLKNMIIDHVLSKKPQKYGKNLESLKADIISPPSSEDRKVLEDALEKAFKRRGLKLKEEKDICRYIPYNGRFMHPQIWKVLKRKEPKKLAELIQEHVLSPNNPKKIKWTRKDSLFHMDLDHDAFNQVETKVILPSSKEEPQEVSKLDALCAMIKELLHEVKSQKDNLRSPYQEEETFLSENSASQKERQKAVFADRYLRTIQNQLIKKIRQKEVDFELWDTFVDFIEGQKLEFS
;
A
#
# COMPACT_ATOMS: atom_id res chain seq x y z
N MET A 1 50.92 36.53 35.57
CA MET A 1 49.48 36.23 35.38
C MET A 1 49.37 35.15 34.32
N GLN A 2 49.11 33.91 34.73
CA GLN A 2 48.92 32.78 33.81
C GLN A 2 47.45 32.77 33.38
N THR A 3 47.18 32.98 32.09
CA THR A 3 45.84 32.88 31.52
C THR A 3 45.42 31.42 31.48
N THR A 4 44.25 31.13 32.05
CA THR A 4 43.68 29.78 32.15
C THR A 4 43.39 29.21 30.75
N PRO A 5 43.71 27.92 30.49
CA PRO A 5 43.58 27.29 29.16
C PRO A 5 42.13 27.27 28.61
N PHE A 6 41.13 27.46 29.48
CA PHE A 6 39.72 27.52 29.10
C PHE A 6 39.34 28.78 28.29
N ARG A 7 40.04 29.90 28.51
CA ARG A 7 39.76 31.14 27.78
C ARG A 7 40.23 31.08 26.33
N LYS A 8 41.30 30.33 26.06
CA LYS A 8 41.86 30.17 24.71
C LYS A 8 40.94 29.35 23.80
N GLN A 9 40.26 28.32 24.34
CA GLN A 9 39.30 27.51 23.58
C GLN A 9 38.03 28.27 23.18
N LEU A 10 37.61 29.27 23.97
CA LEU A 10 36.45 30.12 23.63
C LEU A 10 36.80 31.20 22.61
N GLU A 11 38.02 31.71 22.63
CA GLU A 11 38.50 32.71 21.65
C GLU A 11 38.75 32.06 20.27
N ASP A 12 39.26 30.83 20.22
CA ASP A 12 39.43 30.08 18.95
C ASP A 12 38.07 29.71 18.30
N ALA A 13 37.05 29.35 19.10
CA ALA A 13 35.71 29.03 18.59
C ALA A 13 34.94 30.25 18.03
N GLY A 14 35.25 31.46 18.52
CA GLY A 14 34.65 32.70 18.01
C GLY A 14 35.21 33.11 16.66
N PHE A 15 36.50 32.87 16.41
CA PHE A 15 37.17 33.21 15.16
C PHE A 15 36.70 32.31 14.00
N GLU A 16 36.52 31.01 14.26
CA GLU A 16 36.07 30.04 13.24
C GLU A 16 34.67 30.33 12.70
N ASN A 17 33.78 30.94 13.49
CA ASN A 17 32.42 31.25 13.05
C ASN A 17 32.35 32.38 12.03
N ASN A 18 33.18 33.42 12.20
CA ASN A 18 33.21 34.54 11.28
C ASN A 18 33.83 34.15 9.93
N GLU A 19 34.90 33.35 9.96
CA GLU A 19 35.53 32.84 8.73
C GLU A 19 34.58 31.89 7.97
N PHE A 20 33.86 31.03 8.69
CA PHE A 20 32.87 30.14 8.09
C PHE A 20 31.74 30.92 7.40
N GLN A 21 31.15 31.92 8.07
CA GLN A 21 30.08 32.72 7.47
C GLN A 21 30.58 33.53 6.28
N ALA A 22 31.78 34.11 6.34
CA ALA A 22 32.38 34.82 5.22
C ALA A 22 32.58 33.89 4.00
N THR A 23 32.96 32.63 4.22
CA THR A 23 33.08 31.61 3.16
C THR A 23 31.72 31.33 2.51
N ILE A 24 30.66 31.21 3.31
CA ILE A 24 29.29 30.98 2.82
C ILE A 24 28.81 32.17 1.98
N ASP A 25 28.99 33.40 2.47
CA ASP A 25 28.54 34.62 1.80
C ASP A 25 29.26 34.81 0.46
N GLN A 26 30.58 34.57 0.43
CA GLN A 26 31.38 34.61 -0.80
C GLN A 26 30.89 33.58 -1.83
N ALA A 27 30.64 32.34 -1.39
CA ALA A 27 30.15 31.27 -2.25
C ALA A 27 28.74 31.57 -2.79
N MET A 28 27.84 32.16 -1.97
CA MET A 28 26.51 32.56 -2.42
C MET A 28 26.57 33.63 -3.51
N GLN A 29 27.48 34.61 -3.37
CA GLN A 29 27.69 35.65 -4.36
C GLN A 29 28.22 35.07 -5.69
N ILE A 30 29.21 34.19 -5.63
CA ILE A 30 29.81 33.55 -6.83
C ILE A 30 28.78 32.66 -7.54
N ALA A 31 28.02 31.86 -6.80
CA ALA A 31 27.03 30.93 -7.35
C ALA A 31 25.68 31.57 -7.72
N GLY A 32 25.46 32.84 -7.40
CA GLY A 32 24.16 33.50 -7.54
C GLY A 32 23.04 32.84 -6.71
N ALA A 33 23.39 32.24 -5.57
CA ALA A 33 22.45 31.53 -4.71
C ALA A 33 21.64 32.52 -3.86
N LEU A 34 20.32 32.30 -3.74
CA LEU A 34 19.44 33.14 -2.92
C LEU A 34 19.39 32.69 -1.46
N LYS A 35 19.71 31.43 -1.18
CA LYS A 35 19.73 30.83 0.16
C LYS A 35 20.99 29.99 0.31
N GLU A 36 21.56 29.95 1.52
CA GLU A 36 22.73 29.13 1.83
C GLU A 36 22.51 27.65 1.47
N SER A 37 21.30 27.13 1.72
CA SER A 37 20.94 25.74 1.39
C SER A 37 21.03 25.42 -0.10
N ASP A 38 21.01 26.42 -0.98
CA ASP A 38 21.12 26.22 -2.42
C ASP A 38 22.58 25.97 -2.85
N LEU A 39 23.56 26.30 -1.99
CA LEU A 39 24.96 25.91 -2.20
C LEU A 39 25.15 24.38 -2.22
N SER A 40 24.24 23.63 -1.59
CA SER A 40 24.26 22.17 -1.60
C SER A 40 24.16 21.57 -3.02
N GLU A 41 23.56 22.29 -3.98
CA GLU A 41 23.47 21.88 -5.39
C GLU A 41 24.83 21.93 -6.12
N TYR A 42 25.82 22.60 -5.56
CA TYR A 42 27.15 22.81 -6.17
C TYR A 42 28.24 21.95 -5.54
N ILE A 43 27.95 21.30 -4.41
CA ILE A 43 28.91 20.47 -3.68
C ILE A 43 28.67 19.00 -4.08
N PRO A 44 29.65 18.30 -4.67
CA PRO A 44 29.51 16.90 -5.01
C PRO A 44 29.49 16.04 -3.73
N HIS A 45 28.59 15.04 -3.69
CA HIS A 45 28.50 14.08 -2.59
C HIS A 45 27.97 12.73 -3.11
N GLY A 46 28.85 11.74 -3.22
CA GLY A 46 28.54 10.47 -3.86
C GLY A 46 28.26 10.63 -5.36
N ASP A 47 27.18 10.03 -5.86
CA ASP A 47 26.76 10.08 -7.28
C ASP A 47 25.97 11.34 -7.65
N GLY A 48 25.90 12.34 -6.76
CA GLY A 48 24.99 13.47 -6.86
C GLY A 48 25.51 14.72 -6.16
N SER A 49 24.62 15.71 -6.02
CA SER A 49 24.88 16.87 -5.18
C SER A 49 24.62 16.55 -3.71
N LEU A 50 25.23 17.33 -2.82
CA LEU A 50 24.95 17.27 -1.39
C LEU A 50 23.47 17.58 -1.14
N SER A 51 22.78 16.75 -0.34
CA SER A 51 21.38 17.02 -0.01
C SER A 51 21.27 18.17 1.01
N LYS A 52 20.16 18.93 0.97
CA LYS A 52 19.92 20.06 1.90
C LYS A 52 19.96 19.64 3.38
N ASP A 53 19.53 18.42 3.68
CA ASP A 53 19.56 17.88 5.04
C ASP A 53 20.99 17.57 5.51
N ILE A 54 21.82 16.99 4.64
CA ILE A 54 23.23 16.73 4.95
C ILE A 54 23.98 18.05 5.07
N PHE A 55 23.73 19.02 4.19
CA PHE A 55 24.30 20.37 4.28
C PHE A 55 23.99 21.01 5.64
N SER A 56 22.72 20.97 6.08
CA SER A 56 22.31 21.51 7.38
C SER A 56 23.02 20.81 8.55
N ARG A 57 23.14 19.48 8.51
CA ARG A 57 23.87 18.72 9.54
C ARG A 57 25.36 19.02 9.55
N MET A 58 26.01 19.15 8.39
CA MET A 58 27.43 19.51 8.31
C MET A 58 27.67 20.93 8.83
N LYS A 59 26.74 21.86 8.58
CA LYS A 59 26.80 23.21 9.16
C LYS A 59 26.75 23.20 10.69
N GLU A 60 26.05 22.26 11.29
CA GLU A 60 25.96 22.12 12.76
C GLU A 60 27.14 21.35 13.35
N LEU A 61 27.56 20.26 12.70
CA LEU A 61 28.49 19.28 13.28
C LEU A 61 29.93 19.43 12.80
N ASN A 62 30.16 19.88 11.56
CA ASN A 62 31.50 19.95 10.96
C ASN A 62 31.67 21.14 9.99
N ARG A 63 31.69 22.35 10.55
CA ARG A 63 31.77 23.61 9.78
C ARG A 63 33.02 23.72 8.93
N LYS A 64 34.16 23.28 9.46
CA LYS A 64 35.45 23.33 8.77
C LYS A 64 35.43 22.50 7.48
N GLU A 65 35.00 21.23 7.58
CA GLU A 65 34.87 20.35 6.43
C GLU A 65 33.90 20.91 5.38
N LEU A 66 32.77 21.48 5.81
CA LEU A 66 31.82 22.12 4.89
C LEU A 66 32.42 23.36 4.20
N ALA A 67 33.17 24.19 4.93
CA ALA A 67 33.87 25.33 4.33
C ALA A 67 34.91 24.89 3.30
N ASP A 68 35.70 23.86 3.59
CA ASP A 68 36.69 23.33 2.65
C ASP A 68 36.02 22.82 1.37
N LEU A 69 34.90 22.08 1.49
CA LEU A 69 34.10 21.63 0.33
C LEU A 69 33.54 22.79 -0.50
N ILE A 70 33.09 23.86 0.16
CA ILE A 70 32.59 25.07 -0.51
C ILE A 70 33.71 25.80 -1.24
N ARG A 71 34.88 25.95 -0.62
CA ARG A 71 36.04 26.58 -1.25
C ARG A 71 36.43 25.81 -2.51
N GLU A 72 36.61 24.50 -2.38
CA GLU A 72 37.10 23.65 -3.46
C GLU A 72 36.12 23.56 -4.64
N ASN A 73 34.81 23.55 -4.40
CA ASN A 73 33.81 23.27 -5.44
C ASN A 73 33.01 24.48 -5.92
N VAL A 74 33.00 25.58 -5.17
CA VAL A 74 32.22 26.78 -5.52
C VAL A 74 33.09 28.02 -5.72
N ILE A 75 34.13 28.20 -4.90
CA ILE A 75 34.97 29.41 -4.94
C ILE A 75 36.13 29.22 -5.94
N GLU A 76 36.85 28.10 -5.86
CA GLU A 76 38.02 27.81 -6.70
C GLU A 76 37.63 27.33 -8.10
N LYS A 77 36.49 26.66 -8.22
CA LYS A 77 35.95 26.15 -9.49
C LYS A 77 34.76 27.01 -9.91
N GLU A 78 34.60 27.26 -11.21
CA GLU A 78 33.38 27.92 -11.70
C GLU A 78 32.14 27.13 -11.23
N PRO A 79 31.19 27.78 -10.55
CA PRO A 79 30.05 27.12 -9.92
C PRO A 79 29.16 26.50 -10.99
N LYS A 80 29.35 25.21 -11.25
CA LYS A 80 28.47 24.41 -12.09
C LYS A 80 27.55 23.64 -11.16
N LYS A 81 26.25 23.88 -11.30
CA LYS A 81 25.25 23.06 -10.59
C LYS A 81 25.57 21.60 -10.89
N TYR A 82 25.78 20.83 -9.83
CA TYR A 82 25.96 19.40 -9.93
C TYR A 82 24.59 18.79 -10.25
N SER A 83 24.18 18.94 -11.51
CA SER A 83 23.20 18.04 -12.08
C SER A 83 24.01 16.77 -12.34
N PRO A 84 23.74 15.65 -11.63
CA PRO A 84 24.31 14.39 -12.07
C PRO A 84 23.92 14.29 -13.53
N SER A 85 24.91 14.37 -14.42
CA SER A 85 24.70 14.10 -15.83
C SER A 85 24.29 12.64 -15.85
N ILE A 86 22.98 12.41 -15.71
CA ILE A 86 22.33 11.26 -16.32
C ILE A 86 22.85 11.37 -17.75
N PRO A 87 23.69 10.42 -18.22
CA PRO A 87 24.19 10.45 -19.57
C PRO A 87 23.00 10.79 -20.46
N SER A 88 23.12 11.80 -21.31
CA SER A 88 22.01 12.22 -22.16
C SER A 88 21.40 10.94 -22.72
N VAL A 89 20.11 10.72 -22.43
CA VAL A 89 19.38 9.46 -22.68
C VAL A 89 19.42 9.03 -24.16
N GLN A 90 20.05 9.83 -25.01
CA GLN A 90 20.13 9.71 -26.45
C GLN A 90 21.10 8.63 -26.94
N GLU A 91 21.97 8.02 -26.11
CA GLU A 91 22.89 6.97 -26.59
C GLU A 91 22.93 5.67 -25.77
N ILE A 92 22.13 5.54 -24.71
CA ILE A 92 22.07 4.27 -23.97
C ILE A 92 21.11 3.33 -24.70
N ASP A 93 21.65 2.32 -25.36
CA ASP A 93 20.87 1.20 -25.89
C ASP A 93 20.37 0.33 -24.72
N PHE A 94 19.22 0.73 -24.15
CA PHE A 94 18.56 0.03 -23.05
C PHE A 94 18.28 -1.46 -23.34
N ARG A 95 18.30 -1.87 -24.61
CA ARG A 95 18.08 -3.27 -25.00
C ARG A 95 19.24 -4.17 -24.57
N LYS A 96 20.45 -3.63 -24.43
CA LYS A 96 21.64 -4.40 -24.00
C LYS A 96 21.76 -4.53 -22.48
N MET A 97 21.02 -3.74 -21.72
CA MET A 97 21.08 -3.73 -20.25
C MET A 97 20.32 -4.91 -19.64
N SER A 98 20.75 -5.35 -18.45
CA SER A 98 19.99 -6.34 -17.68
C SER A 98 18.68 -5.74 -17.15
N LEU A 99 17.69 -6.58 -16.83
CA LEU A 99 16.43 -6.11 -16.24
C LEU A 99 16.66 -5.39 -14.91
N GLU A 100 17.58 -5.87 -14.06
CA GLU A 100 17.90 -5.27 -12.77
C GLU A 100 18.47 -3.85 -12.92
N GLU A 101 19.34 -3.65 -13.91
CA GLU A 101 19.91 -2.33 -14.21
C GLU A 101 18.84 -1.37 -14.73
N VAL A 102 17.97 -1.84 -15.62
CA VAL A 102 16.83 -1.07 -16.14
C VAL A 102 15.88 -0.67 -15.01
N ILE A 103 15.57 -1.57 -14.07
CA ILE A 103 14.75 -1.28 -12.89
C ILE A 103 15.44 -0.24 -11.99
N LYS A 104 16.75 -0.36 -11.74
CA LYS A 104 17.51 0.61 -10.92
C LYS A 104 17.51 2.00 -11.56
N LEU A 105 17.77 2.08 -12.86
CA LEU A 105 17.71 3.35 -13.61
C LEU A 105 16.31 3.96 -13.58
N ALA A 106 15.28 3.14 -13.77
CA ALA A 106 13.90 3.59 -13.71
C ALA A 106 13.53 4.10 -12.31
N ALA A 107 13.94 3.40 -11.25
CA ALA A 107 13.73 3.82 -9.87
C ALA A 107 14.43 5.17 -9.57
N LYS A 108 15.69 5.33 -10.02
CA LYS A 108 16.43 6.59 -9.90
C LYS A 108 15.71 7.71 -10.67
N LYS A 109 15.25 7.46 -11.90
CA LYS A 109 14.54 8.44 -12.73
C LYS A 109 13.23 8.93 -12.12
N VAL A 110 12.48 8.06 -11.44
CA VAL A 110 11.21 8.44 -10.79
C VAL A 110 11.38 8.88 -9.33
N GLY A 111 12.61 8.92 -8.81
CA GLY A 111 12.89 9.26 -7.40
C GLY A 111 12.35 8.22 -6.40
N ALA A 112 12.26 6.95 -6.79
CA ALA A 112 11.80 5.88 -5.91
C ALA A 112 12.95 5.27 -5.11
N HIS A 113 12.79 5.19 -3.79
CA HIS A 113 13.75 4.51 -2.91
C HIS A 113 13.78 2.99 -3.07
N LYS A 114 12.71 2.40 -3.60
CA LYS A 114 12.57 0.95 -3.79
C LYS A 114 12.21 0.64 -5.24
N PRO A 115 12.66 -0.50 -5.80
CA PRO A 115 12.28 -0.97 -7.12
C PRO A 115 10.76 -1.01 -7.35
N SER A 116 10.00 -1.38 -6.32
CA SER A 116 8.53 -1.42 -6.37
C SER A 116 7.86 -0.05 -6.55
N GLY A 117 8.59 1.05 -6.39
CA GLY A 117 8.11 2.39 -6.71
C GLY A 117 7.91 2.60 -8.22
N VAL A 118 8.62 1.86 -9.06
CA VAL A 118 8.48 1.93 -10.52
C VAL A 118 7.11 1.43 -10.98
N CYS A 119 6.48 0.52 -10.22
CA CYS A 119 5.17 -0.04 -10.53
C CYS A 119 4.05 1.02 -10.69
N PHE A 120 4.18 2.17 -10.03
CA PHE A 120 3.21 3.26 -10.15
C PHE A 120 3.23 3.96 -11.52
N TYR A 121 4.24 3.68 -12.36
CA TYR A 121 4.47 4.37 -13.64
C TYR A 121 4.34 3.44 -14.84
N ILE A 122 3.94 2.19 -14.61
CA ILE A 122 3.77 1.19 -15.66
C ILE A 122 2.28 0.85 -15.74
N PRO A 123 1.61 1.07 -16.87
CA PRO A 123 0.23 0.63 -17.06
C PRO A 123 0.21 -0.87 -17.37
N TYR A 124 -0.68 -1.61 -16.73
CA TYR A 124 -0.88 -3.04 -16.94
C TYR A 124 -2.36 -3.38 -16.77
N GLU A 125 -2.97 -4.01 -17.78
CA GLU A 125 -4.40 -4.39 -17.78
C GLU A 125 -5.35 -3.23 -17.41
N GLY A 126 -5.05 -2.03 -17.92
CA GLY A 126 -5.87 -0.84 -17.65
C GLY A 126 -5.78 -0.33 -16.21
N LYS A 127 -4.81 -0.78 -15.40
CA LYS A 127 -4.51 -0.26 -14.06
C LYS A 127 -2.99 0.00 -13.95
N ARG A 128 -2.54 0.45 -12.78
CA ARG A 128 -1.09 0.45 -12.48
C ARG A 128 -0.61 -0.98 -12.29
N LEU A 129 0.62 -1.27 -12.70
CA LEU A 129 1.26 -2.55 -12.40
C LEU A 129 1.29 -2.76 -10.88
N HIS A 130 0.87 -3.92 -10.41
CA HIS A 130 0.99 -4.28 -9.00
C HIS A 130 2.39 -4.83 -8.72
N HIS A 131 2.92 -4.62 -7.52
CA HIS A 131 4.27 -5.12 -7.18
C HIS A 131 4.38 -6.65 -7.32
N GLY A 132 3.36 -7.40 -6.87
CA GLY A 132 3.34 -8.85 -7.06
C GLY A 132 3.33 -9.26 -8.53
N THR A 133 2.58 -8.56 -9.39
CA THR A 133 2.58 -8.81 -10.84
C THR A 133 3.93 -8.49 -11.46
N MET A 134 4.59 -7.41 -11.03
CA MET A 134 5.96 -7.09 -11.46
C MET A 134 6.93 -8.21 -11.10
N GLU A 135 6.83 -8.77 -9.89
CA GLU A 135 7.69 -9.88 -9.47
C GLU A 135 7.42 -11.14 -10.31
N THR A 136 6.16 -11.48 -10.55
CA THR A 136 5.80 -12.59 -11.44
C THR A 136 6.33 -12.37 -12.86
N LEU A 137 6.20 -11.16 -13.41
CA LEU A 137 6.72 -10.83 -14.73
C LEU A 137 8.25 -10.90 -14.78
N SER A 138 8.95 -10.44 -13.74
CA SER A 138 10.42 -10.55 -13.70
C SER A 138 10.94 -12.00 -13.76
N LYS A 139 10.14 -12.95 -13.26
CA LYS A 139 10.48 -14.39 -13.27
C LYS A 139 10.00 -15.07 -14.56
N ARG A 140 8.80 -14.72 -15.04
CA ARG A 140 8.14 -15.40 -16.16
C ARG A 140 8.53 -14.84 -17.53
N ASP A 141 8.61 -13.52 -17.65
CA ASP A 141 8.89 -12.81 -18.91
C ASP A 141 9.65 -11.49 -18.63
N PRO A 142 10.97 -11.58 -18.36
CA PRO A 142 11.77 -10.42 -17.98
C PRO A 142 11.90 -9.40 -19.12
N GLU A 143 11.88 -9.84 -20.38
CA GLU A 143 11.99 -8.95 -21.54
C GLU A 143 10.73 -8.11 -21.73
N LEU A 144 9.53 -8.68 -21.51
CA LEU A 144 8.29 -7.89 -21.50
C LEU A 144 8.33 -6.80 -20.43
N LEU A 145 8.70 -7.14 -19.20
CA LEU A 145 8.79 -6.16 -18.11
C LEU A 145 9.82 -5.07 -18.42
N LYS A 146 10.98 -5.45 -18.96
CA LYS A 146 12.04 -4.53 -19.39
C LYS A 146 11.51 -3.54 -20.43
N ASN A 147 10.85 -4.02 -21.49
CA ASN A 147 10.27 -3.17 -22.52
C ASN A 147 9.21 -2.22 -21.96
N MET A 148 8.34 -2.70 -21.07
CA MET A 148 7.35 -1.84 -20.40
C MET A 148 8.00 -0.71 -19.58
N ILE A 149 9.08 -1.00 -18.84
CA ILE A 149 9.84 0.01 -18.09
C ILE A 149 10.46 1.03 -19.05
N ILE A 150 11.06 0.56 -20.15
CA ILE A 150 11.67 1.42 -21.16
C ILE A 150 10.61 2.37 -21.73
N ASP A 151 9.50 1.84 -22.24
CA ASP A 151 8.49 2.61 -22.97
C ASP A 151 7.76 3.64 -22.10
N HIS A 152 7.46 3.29 -20.84
CA HIS A 152 6.63 4.13 -19.97
C HIS A 152 7.43 4.98 -18.98
N VAL A 153 8.65 4.56 -18.62
CA VAL A 153 9.45 5.23 -17.59
C VAL A 153 10.69 5.88 -18.19
N LEU A 154 11.50 5.15 -18.97
CA LEU A 154 12.81 5.65 -19.42
C LEU A 154 12.72 6.48 -20.71
N SER A 155 11.88 6.13 -21.67
CA SER A 155 11.74 6.83 -22.95
C SER A 155 10.88 8.09 -22.87
N LYS A 156 9.93 8.15 -21.92
CA LYS A 156 8.96 9.25 -21.76
C LYS A 156 9.11 9.95 -20.42
N LYS A 157 8.44 11.10 -20.26
CA LYS A 157 8.29 11.73 -18.94
C LYS A 157 7.38 10.81 -18.10
N PRO A 158 7.85 10.27 -16.98
CA PRO A 158 7.09 9.27 -16.23
C PRO A 158 5.80 9.87 -15.68
N GLN A 159 4.66 9.26 -16.01
CA GLN A 159 3.35 9.65 -15.53
C GLN A 159 2.87 8.65 -14.47
N LYS A 160 2.49 9.15 -13.29
CA LYS A 160 2.04 8.31 -12.19
C LYS A 160 0.61 7.83 -12.45
N TYR A 161 0.43 6.52 -12.57
CA TYR A 161 -0.87 5.88 -12.66
C TYR A 161 -1.47 5.68 -11.26
N GLY A 162 -2.60 6.32 -11.02
CA GLY A 162 -3.39 6.13 -9.81
C GLY A 162 -3.91 4.71 -9.66
N LYS A 163 -4.47 4.38 -8.49
CA LYS A 163 -5.10 3.07 -8.25
C LYS A 163 -6.23 2.76 -9.25
N ASN A 164 -6.85 3.78 -9.85
CA ASN A 164 -7.91 3.65 -10.84
C ASN A 164 -7.53 4.46 -12.10
N LEU A 165 -7.02 3.80 -13.13
CA LEU A 165 -6.79 4.44 -14.44
C LEU A 165 -8.12 4.88 -15.09
N GLU A 166 -9.23 4.26 -14.68
CA GLU A 166 -10.59 4.63 -15.08
C GLU A 166 -10.97 6.06 -14.71
N SER A 167 -10.32 6.70 -13.72
CA SER A 167 -10.58 8.12 -13.46
C SER A 167 -9.94 9.02 -14.53
N LEU A 168 -8.88 8.58 -15.21
CA LEU A 168 -8.25 9.33 -16.31
C LEU A 168 -8.96 9.10 -17.65
N LYS A 169 -9.64 7.95 -17.84
CA LYS A 169 -10.56 7.76 -18.96
C LYS A 169 -11.95 8.38 -18.71
N ALA A 170 -12.28 8.76 -17.47
CA ALA A 170 -13.54 9.40 -17.13
C ALA A 170 -13.61 10.89 -17.48
N ASP A 171 -12.53 11.50 -17.97
CA ASP A 171 -12.50 12.91 -18.37
C ASP A 171 -13.15 13.17 -19.74
N ILE A 172 -13.77 12.15 -20.36
CA ILE A 172 -14.69 12.31 -21.51
C ILE A 172 -16.04 11.68 -21.20
N ILE A 173 -16.57 11.88 -19.99
CA ILE A 173 -18.01 11.77 -19.77
C ILE A 173 -18.48 13.20 -19.54
N SER A 174 -19.19 13.75 -20.52
CA SER A 174 -19.84 15.05 -20.38
C SER A 174 -20.56 15.10 -19.03
N PRO A 175 -20.45 16.19 -18.25
CA PRO A 175 -21.14 16.30 -16.99
C PRO A 175 -22.62 15.96 -17.19
N PRO A 176 -23.25 15.19 -16.28
CA PRO A 176 -24.64 14.80 -16.45
C PRO A 176 -25.51 16.05 -16.61
N SER A 177 -26.53 15.96 -17.47
CA SER A 177 -27.45 17.06 -17.75
C SER A 177 -28.03 17.61 -16.44
N SER A 178 -28.26 18.93 -16.39
CA SER A 178 -28.92 19.56 -15.25
C SER A 178 -30.30 18.97 -14.98
N GLU A 179 -30.98 18.48 -16.01
CA GLU A 179 -32.27 17.80 -15.92
C GLU A 179 -32.17 16.45 -15.19
N ASP A 180 -31.18 15.62 -15.52
CA ASP A 180 -31.01 14.31 -14.86
C ASP A 180 -30.73 14.46 -13.36
N ARG A 181 -30.04 15.53 -12.97
CA ARG A 181 -29.81 15.85 -11.55
C ARG A 181 -31.11 16.22 -10.83
N LYS A 182 -31.96 17.03 -11.45
CA LYS A 182 -33.27 17.39 -10.90
C LYS A 182 -34.16 16.16 -10.72
N VAL A 183 -34.19 15.26 -11.71
CA VAL A 183 -34.95 14.00 -11.62
C VAL A 183 -34.49 13.15 -10.42
N LEU A 184 -33.18 13.06 -10.18
CA LEU A 184 -32.64 12.35 -9.03
C LEU A 184 -33.00 13.05 -7.70
N GLU A 185 -32.89 14.38 -7.63
CA GLU A 185 -33.24 15.16 -6.44
C GLU A 185 -34.73 14.99 -6.07
N ASP A 186 -35.62 15.03 -7.06
CA ASP A 186 -37.05 14.78 -6.87
C ASP A 186 -37.34 13.36 -6.35
N ALA A 187 -36.63 12.35 -6.89
CA ALA A 187 -36.75 10.97 -6.43
C ALA A 187 -36.27 10.82 -4.97
N LEU A 188 -35.18 11.50 -4.60
CA LEU A 188 -34.66 11.51 -3.24
C LEU A 188 -35.64 12.18 -2.27
N GLU A 189 -36.18 13.34 -2.63
CA GLU A 189 -37.15 14.05 -1.80
C GLU A 189 -38.40 13.21 -1.55
N LYS A 190 -38.92 12.54 -2.59
CA LYS A 190 -40.03 11.59 -2.46
C LYS A 190 -39.68 10.41 -1.55
N ALA A 191 -38.45 9.88 -1.66
CA ALA A 191 -38.00 8.78 -0.82
C ALA A 191 -37.94 9.17 0.66
N PHE A 192 -37.40 10.35 0.99
CA PHE A 192 -37.33 10.85 2.37
C PHE A 192 -38.71 11.17 2.97
N LYS A 193 -39.68 11.61 2.16
CA LYS A 193 -41.05 11.90 2.62
C LYS A 193 -41.92 10.66 2.82
N ARG A 194 -41.45 9.47 2.42
CA ARG A 194 -42.23 8.24 2.52
C ARG A 194 -42.46 7.84 3.98
N ARG A 195 -43.69 8.01 4.48
CA ARG A 195 -44.10 7.81 5.89
C ARG A 195 -43.75 6.45 6.51
N GLY A 196 -43.47 5.42 5.72
CA GLY A 196 -43.08 4.08 6.19
C GLY A 196 -41.58 3.88 6.42
N LEU A 197 -40.73 4.78 5.92
CA LEU A 197 -39.27 4.64 6.01
C LEU A 197 -38.70 5.68 6.97
N LYS A 198 -38.04 5.23 8.05
CA LYS A 198 -37.31 6.13 8.98
C LYS A 198 -35.93 6.49 8.41
N LEU A 199 -35.89 7.17 7.26
CA LEU A 199 -34.64 7.60 6.61
C LEU A 199 -34.18 8.93 7.21
N LYS A 200 -32.91 9.00 7.64
CA LYS A 200 -32.30 10.27 8.10
C LYS A 200 -31.27 10.79 7.11
N GLU A 201 -30.60 9.90 6.40
CA GLU A 201 -29.50 10.22 5.51
C GLU A 201 -29.58 9.40 4.21
N GLU A 202 -28.91 9.85 3.14
CA GLU A 202 -28.86 9.12 1.85
C GLU A 202 -28.32 7.69 2.01
N LYS A 203 -27.40 7.47 2.97
CA LYS A 203 -26.83 6.15 3.27
C LYS A 203 -27.87 5.14 3.76
N ASP A 204 -29.00 5.60 4.29
CA ASP A 204 -30.09 4.72 4.70
C ASP A 204 -30.87 4.19 3.50
N ILE A 205 -30.99 4.98 2.43
CA ILE A 205 -31.62 4.59 1.16
C ILE A 205 -30.85 3.45 0.51
N CYS A 206 -29.51 3.50 0.58
CA CYS A 206 -28.60 2.49 0.05
C CYS A 206 -28.92 1.05 0.55
N ARG A 207 -29.52 0.91 1.74
CA ARG A 207 -29.89 -0.39 2.34
C ARG A 207 -31.13 -1.05 1.70
N TYR A 208 -31.85 -0.33 0.85
CA TYR A 208 -33.05 -0.81 0.18
C TYR A 208 -32.83 -1.09 -1.31
N ILE A 209 -31.68 -0.68 -1.86
CA ILE A 209 -31.37 -0.85 -3.27
C ILE A 209 -30.44 -2.05 -3.44
N PRO A 210 -30.89 -3.14 -4.10
CA PRO A 210 -30.02 -4.22 -4.49
C PRO A 210 -29.05 -3.77 -5.59
N TYR A 211 -27.79 -4.19 -5.47
CA TYR A 211 -26.72 -3.94 -6.43
C TYR A 211 -25.75 -5.11 -6.39
N ASN A 212 -25.60 -5.82 -7.51
CA ASN A 212 -24.76 -7.02 -7.64
C ASN A 212 -25.04 -8.08 -6.55
N GLY A 213 -26.31 -8.40 -6.31
CA GLY A 213 -26.73 -9.39 -5.32
C GLY A 213 -26.56 -8.97 -3.86
N ARG A 214 -26.13 -7.74 -3.58
CA ARG A 214 -25.97 -7.16 -2.23
C ARG A 214 -26.72 -5.84 -2.12
N PHE A 215 -26.66 -5.15 -0.98
CA PHE A 215 -27.14 -3.76 -0.91
C PHE A 215 -26.10 -2.81 -1.53
N MET A 216 -26.56 -1.68 -2.04
CA MET A 216 -25.68 -0.68 -2.64
C MET A 216 -24.72 -0.09 -1.60
N HIS A 217 -23.41 -0.13 -1.86
CA HIS A 217 -22.44 0.51 -0.98
C HIS A 217 -22.45 2.04 -1.13
N PRO A 218 -22.29 2.85 -0.07
CA PRO A 218 -22.29 4.31 -0.15
C PRO A 218 -21.28 4.91 -1.14
N GLN A 219 -20.18 4.21 -1.41
CA GLN A 219 -19.20 4.65 -2.40
C GLN A 219 -19.71 4.49 -3.85
N ILE A 220 -20.43 3.40 -4.13
CA ILE A 220 -21.07 3.18 -5.43
C ILE A 220 -22.19 4.18 -5.65
N TRP A 221 -22.96 4.47 -4.61
CA TRP A 221 -23.94 5.56 -4.60
C TRP A 221 -23.33 6.89 -5.04
N LYS A 222 -22.19 7.31 -4.44
CA LYS A 222 -21.48 8.54 -4.83
C LYS A 222 -20.95 8.52 -6.27
N VAL A 223 -20.64 7.35 -6.81
CA VAL A 223 -20.23 7.20 -8.21
C VAL A 223 -21.44 7.34 -9.13
N LEU A 224 -22.53 6.61 -8.88
CA LEU A 224 -23.76 6.68 -9.67
C LEU A 224 -24.39 8.08 -9.63
N LYS A 225 -24.43 8.73 -8.46
CA LYS A 225 -24.92 10.12 -8.32
C LYS A 225 -24.17 11.11 -9.20
N ARG A 226 -22.86 10.87 -9.44
CA ARG A 226 -22.02 11.74 -10.28
C ARG A 226 -22.04 11.36 -11.76
N LYS A 227 -22.03 10.06 -12.06
CA LYS A 227 -21.89 9.54 -13.43
C LYS A 227 -23.22 9.29 -14.13
N GLU A 228 -24.17 8.67 -13.44
CA GLU A 228 -25.44 8.18 -14.01
C GLU A 228 -26.62 8.49 -13.06
N PRO A 229 -26.94 9.79 -12.82
CA PRO A 229 -27.98 10.17 -11.87
C PRO A 229 -29.38 9.63 -12.25
N LYS A 230 -29.67 9.54 -13.55
CA LYS A 230 -30.94 8.99 -14.06
C LYS A 230 -31.14 7.52 -13.67
N LYS A 231 -30.11 6.68 -13.86
CA LYS A 231 -30.13 5.28 -13.44
C LYS A 231 -30.27 5.13 -11.94
N LEU A 232 -29.62 6.01 -11.17
CA LEU A 232 -29.79 6.02 -9.71
C LEU A 232 -31.23 6.38 -9.32
N ALA A 233 -31.85 7.34 -10.01
CA ALA A 233 -33.24 7.70 -9.80
C ALA A 233 -34.19 6.54 -10.12
N GLU A 234 -33.94 5.80 -11.20
CA GLU A 234 -34.68 4.59 -11.58
C GLU A 234 -34.58 3.50 -10.50
N LEU A 235 -33.38 3.25 -9.95
CA LEU A 235 -33.19 2.29 -8.86
C LEU A 235 -33.92 2.69 -7.56
N ILE A 236 -33.93 3.99 -7.24
CA ILE A 236 -34.72 4.52 -6.11
C ILE A 236 -36.20 4.32 -6.39
N GLN A 237 -36.66 4.62 -7.61
CA GLN A 237 -38.04 4.47 -8.00
C GLN A 237 -38.47 2.99 -7.88
N GLU A 238 -37.72 2.06 -8.44
CA GLU A 238 -38.02 0.63 -8.48
C GLU A 238 -38.05 -0.01 -7.08
N HIS A 239 -37.03 0.25 -6.26
CA HIS A 239 -36.84 -0.49 -5.01
C HIS A 239 -37.29 0.24 -3.75
N VAL A 240 -37.45 1.57 -3.81
CA VAL A 240 -37.79 2.40 -2.64
C VAL A 240 -39.17 3.03 -2.78
N LEU A 241 -39.56 3.51 -3.96
CA LEU A 241 -40.83 4.23 -4.17
C LEU A 241 -41.98 3.36 -4.67
N SER A 242 -41.73 2.40 -5.57
CA SER A 242 -42.77 1.53 -6.11
C SER A 242 -43.29 0.47 -5.12
N PRO A 243 -42.46 -0.21 -4.31
CA PRO A 243 -42.96 -1.26 -3.41
C PRO A 243 -43.72 -0.66 -2.24
N ASN A 244 -44.92 -1.15 -1.90
CA ASN A 244 -45.70 -0.66 -0.75
C ASN A 244 -44.92 -0.74 0.56
N ASN A 245 -44.18 -1.84 0.76
CA ASN A 245 -43.33 -2.07 1.93
C ASN A 245 -41.91 -2.48 1.46
N PRO A 246 -41.02 -1.50 1.19
CA PRO A 246 -39.69 -1.77 0.69
C PRO A 246 -38.87 -2.59 1.72
N LYS A 247 -38.30 -3.71 1.26
CA LYS A 247 -37.57 -4.64 2.13
C LYS A 247 -36.17 -4.12 2.38
N LYS A 248 -35.83 -3.88 3.65
CA LYS A 248 -34.46 -3.57 4.06
C LYS A 248 -33.57 -4.79 3.87
N ILE A 249 -32.54 -4.67 3.03
CA ILE A 249 -31.57 -5.74 2.82
C ILE A 249 -30.72 -5.87 4.09
N LYS A 250 -30.74 -7.05 4.73
CA LYS A 250 -29.98 -7.29 5.96
C LYS A 250 -28.50 -7.41 5.63
N TRP A 251 -27.68 -6.69 6.39
CA TRP A 251 -26.22 -6.85 6.34
C TRP A 251 -25.86 -8.23 6.87
N THR A 252 -25.32 -9.10 6.03
CA THR A 252 -24.72 -10.34 6.52
C THR A 252 -23.22 -10.14 6.69
N ARG A 253 -22.64 -10.69 7.76
CA ARG A 253 -21.19 -10.55 8.06
C ARG A 253 -20.33 -11.14 6.94
N LYS A 254 -20.88 -12.04 6.11
CA LYS A 254 -20.26 -12.56 4.89
C LYS A 254 -20.10 -11.49 3.80
N ASP A 255 -20.96 -10.47 3.77
CA ASP A 255 -20.88 -9.34 2.83
C ASP A 255 -19.82 -8.30 3.20
N SER A 256 -19.36 -8.32 4.46
CA SER A 256 -18.35 -7.40 5.00
C SER A 256 -16.93 -7.68 4.51
N LEU A 257 -16.65 -8.92 4.10
CA LEU A 257 -15.29 -9.45 4.20
C LEU A 257 -14.54 -9.63 2.88
N PHE A 258 -15.14 -9.37 1.71
CA PHE A 258 -14.43 -9.54 0.43
C PHE A 258 -14.72 -8.49 -0.63
N HIS A 259 -13.66 -8.27 -1.41
CA HIS A 259 -13.43 -7.33 -2.50
C HIS A 259 -14.55 -7.27 -3.53
N MET A 260 -14.74 -6.06 -4.07
CA MET A 260 -15.36 -5.85 -5.36
C MET A 260 -14.40 -6.35 -6.43
N ASP A 261 -14.45 -7.63 -6.75
CA ASP A 261 -14.06 -8.07 -8.08
C ASP A 261 -15.16 -7.55 -9.01
N LEU A 262 -14.88 -6.42 -9.66
CA LEU A 262 -15.72 -5.86 -10.71
C LEU A 262 -15.51 -6.72 -11.97
N ASP A 263 -16.11 -7.91 -11.99
CA ASP A 263 -16.22 -8.68 -13.21
C ASP A 263 -17.23 -7.98 -14.11
N HIS A 264 -16.75 -7.46 -15.25
CA HIS A 264 -17.53 -6.66 -16.19
C HIS A 264 -18.35 -7.50 -17.19
N ASP A 265 -18.39 -8.83 -17.08
CA ASP A 265 -18.95 -9.69 -18.14
C ASP A 265 -20.30 -10.35 -17.83
N ALA A 266 -20.96 -10.05 -16.71
CA ALA A 266 -22.25 -10.64 -16.37
C ALA A 266 -23.46 -9.77 -16.78
N PHE A 267 -23.54 -9.38 -18.05
CA PHE A 267 -24.76 -8.83 -18.66
C PHE A 267 -24.94 -9.43 -20.06
N ASN A 268 -25.14 -10.75 -20.13
CA ASN A 268 -25.84 -11.43 -21.21
C ASN A 268 -26.01 -12.91 -20.85
N GLN A 269 -27.16 -13.26 -20.27
CA GLN A 269 -27.78 -14.56 -20.51
C GLN A 269 -29.26 -14.48 -20.10
N VAL A 270 -30.06 -14.25 -21.13
CA VAL A 270 -31.51 -14.46 -21.16
C VAL A 270 -31.77 -15.97 -21.17
N GLU A 271 -32.78 -16.34 -20.40
CA GLU A 271 -33.51 -17.61 -20.34
C GLU A 271 -33.15 -18.69 -21.38
N THR A 272 -32.66 -19.83 -20.90
CA THR A 272 -32.90 -21.11 -21.58
C THR A 272 -33.15 -22.17 -20.53
N LYS A 273 -34.43 -22.52 -20.34
CA LYS A 273 -34.86 -23.73 -19.64
C LYS A 273 -34.30 -24.94 -20.37
N VAL A 274 -33.28 -25.59 -19.79
CA VAL A 274 -32.87 -26.94 -20.18
C VAL A 274 -33.31 -27.89 -19.09
N ILE A 275 -34.26 -28.75 -19.46
CA ILE A 275 -34.71 -29.93 -18.74
C ILE A 275 -33.54 -30.92 -18.74
N LEU A 276 -33.02 -31.26 -17.57
CA LEU A 276 -32.00 -32.32 -17.41
C LEU A 276 -32.67 -33.57 -16.83
N PRO A 277 -32.43 -34.77 -17.41
CA PRO A 277 -33.02 -36.01 -16.92
C PRO A 277 -32.26 -36.57 -15.71
N SER A 278 -33.06 -37.16 -14.83
CA SER A 278 -32.69 -38.01 -13.72
C SER A 278 -31.82 -39.18 -14.16
N SER A 279 -30.62 -39.30 -13.62
CA SER A 279 -29.92 -40.57 -13.47
C SER A 279 -29.34 -40.66 -12.06
N LYS A 280 -29.56 -41.83 -11.46
CA LYS A 280 -29.16 -42.22 -10.11
C LYS A 280 -27.67 -42.57 -10.14
N GLU A 281 -26.87 -41.89 -9.33
CA GLU A 281 -25.54 -42.37 -8.94
C GLU A 281 -25.40 -42.31 -7.42
N GLU A 282 -24.70 -43.31 -6.90
CA GLU A 282 -24.66 -43.76 -5.50
C GLU A 282 -23.94 -42.79 -4.54
N PRO A 283 -24.32 -42.75 -3.25
CA PRO A 283 -23.67 -41.90 -2.26
C PRO A 283 -22.67 -42.69 -1.42
N GLN A 284 -21.35 -42.55 -1.66
CA GLN A 284 -20.34 -43.08 -0.71
C GLN A 284 -19.14 -42.19 -0.38
N GLU A 285 -18.93 -41.03 -1.01
CA GLU A 285 -17.74 -40.20 -0.68
C GLU A 285 -17.95 -39.09 0.35
N VAL A 286 -19.19 -38.79 0.76
CA VAL A 286 -19.48 -37.71 1.72
C VAL A 286 -18.93 -38.03 3.13
N SER A 287 -18.75 -39.31 3.45
CA SER A 287 -18.32 -39.78 4.78
C SER A 287 -16.90 -39.37 5.18
N LYS A 288 -15.96 -39.28 4.23
CA LYS A 288 -14.55 -38.98 4.55
C LYS A 288 -14.34 -37.50 4.88
N LEU A 289 -15.06 -36.61 4.18
CA LEU A 289 -14.97 -35.16 4.41
C LEU A 289 -15.58 -34.78 5.76
N ASP A 290 -16.71 -35.39 6.12
CA ASP A 290 -17.36 -35.18 7.41
C ASP A 290 -16.51 -35.68 8.57
N ALA A 291 -15.83 -36.82 8.42
CA ALA A 291 -14.87 -37.34 9.40
C ALA A 291 -13.67 -36.39 9.59
N LEU A 292 -13.14 -35.83 8.50
CA LEU A 292 -12.01 -34.88 8.54
C LEU A 292 -12.44 -33.56 9.20
N CYS A 293 -13.65 -33.08 8.90
CA CYS A 293 -14.24 -31.92 9.55
C CYS A 293 -14.52 -32.13 11.05
N ALA A 294 -14.86 -33.34 11.49
CA ALA A 294 -15.00 -33.67 12.90
C ALA A 294 -13.64 -33.64 13.63
N MET A 295 -12.61 -34.24 13.02
CA MET A 295 -11.25 -34.28 13.59
C MET A 295 -10.65 -32.87 13.74
N ILE A 296 -10.84 -31.98 12.76
CA ILE A 296 -10.40 -30.58 12.85
C ILE A 296 -11.10 -29.84 14.00
N LYS A 297 -12.39 -30.11 14.24
CA LYS A 297 -13.14 -29.48 15.34
C LYS A 297 -12.63 -29.92 16.71
N GLU A 298 -12.30 -31.20 16.89
CA GLU A 298 -11.71 -31.71 18.13
C GLU A 298 -10.34 -31.09 18.40
N LEU A 299 -9.45 -31.05 17.40
CA LEU A 299 -8.13 -30.41 17.53
C LEU A 299 -8.23 -28.93 17.92
N LEU A 300 -9.18 -28.19 17.33
CA LEU A 300 -9.41 -26.79 17.68
C LEU A 300 -9.93 -26.61 19.12
N HIS A 301 -10.73 -27.56 19.62
CA HIS A 301 -11.21 -27.54 21.00
C HIS A 301 -10.08 -27.83 21.99
N GLU A 302 -9.22 -28.80 21.69
CA GLU A 302 -8.06 -29.15 22.50
C GLU A 302 -7.07 -27.98 22.62
N VAL A 303 -6.72 -27.34 21.50
CA VAL A 303 -5.85 -26.15 21.51
C VAL A 303 -6.45 -25.00 22.32
N LYS A 304 -7.78 -24.85 22.28
CA LYS A 304 -8.48 -23.83 23.08
C LYS A 304 -8.43 -24.16 24.57
N SER A 305 -8.62 -25.43 24.94
CA SER A 305 -8.52 -25.91 26.33
C SER A 305 -7.12 -25.73 26.89
N GLN A 306 -6.08 -26.06 26.12
CA GLN A 306 -4.69 -25.86 26.51
C GLN A 306 -4.36 -24.38 26.72
N LYS A 307 -4.89 -23.50 25.87
CA LYS A 307 -4.75 -22.05 26.01
C LYS A 307 -5.45 -21.49 27.25
N ASP A 308 -6.62 -22.00 27.58
CA ASP A 308 -7.37 -21.55 28.76
C ASP A 308 -6.71 -22.04 30.07
N ASN A 309 -6.06 -23.22 30.05
CA ASN A 309 -5.24 -23.72 31.15
C ASN A 309 -3.94 -22.93 31.36
N LEU A 310 -3.41 -22.28 30.32
CA LEU A 310 -2.24 -21.40 30.40
C LEU A 310 -2.58 -19.98 30.89
N ARG A 311 -3.83 -19.70 31.26
CA ARG A 311 -4.29 -18.35 31.62
C ARG A 311 -4.86 -18.26 33.05
N SER A 312 -4.04 -18.54 34.08
CA SER A 312 -4.07 -17.95 35.44
C SER A 312 -3.02 -18.66 36.33
N PRO A 313 -2.19 -18.01 37.19
CA PRO A 313 -2.40 -16.69 37.80
C PRO A 313 -1.25 -15.68 37.55
N TYR A 314 -1.62 -14.45 37.20
CA TYR A 314 -0.80 -13.26 37.46
C TYR A 314 -1.63 -12.34 38.35
N GLN A 315 -1.68 -12.69 39.63
CA GLN A 315 -1.78 -11.73 40.73
C GLN A 315 -0.67 -12.12 41.71
N GLU A 316 0.05 -11.10 42.17
CA GLU A 316 1.22 -11.16 43.07
C GLU A 316 2.57 -11.41 42.38
N GLU A 317 3.23 -10.32 41.98
CA GLU A 317 4.55 -9.98 42.53
C GLU A 317 4.97 -8.60 42.02
N GLU A 318 4.75 -7.62 42.88
CA GLU A 318 5.29 -6.28 42.81
C GLU A 318 6.52 -6.28 43.74
N THR A 319 7.73 -6.47 43.20
CA THR A 319 9.00 -5.89 43.72
C THR A 319 10.22 -6.39 42.95
N PHE A 320 11.20 -5.48 42.78
CA PHE A 320 12.57 -5.65 42.26
C PHE A 320 12.75 -5.87 40.74
N LEU A 321 13.06 -4.78 40.03
CA LEU A 321 13.78 -4.82 38.75
C LEU A 321 15.00 -3.89 38.80
N SER A 322 16.15 -4.52 39.04
CA SER A 322 17.46 -4.05 38.62
C SER A 322 18.32 -5.29 38.39
N GLU A 323 17.99 -6.04 37.33
CA GLU A 323 18.83 -7.00 36.60
C GLU A 323 17.91 -7.94 35.81
N ASN A 324 17.94 -7.88 34.47
CA ASN A 324 17.76 -9.03 33.56
C ASN A 324 17.54 -8.57 32.10
N SER A 325 18.63 -8.36 31.37
CA SER A 325 18.61 -8.20 29.91
C SER A 325 18.43 -9.53 29.16
N ALA A 326 18.63 -10.66 29.85
CA ALA A 326 18.44 -12.01 29.29
C ALA A 326 16.96 -12.37 29.11
N SER A 327 16.11 -12.05 30.09
CA SER A 327 14.66 -12.35 30.05
C SER A 327 13.91 -11.57 28.96
N GLN A 328 14.44 -10.42 28.55
CA GLN A 328 13.84 -9.60 27.50
C GLN A 328 14.04 -10.19 26.10
N LYS A 329 15.19 -10.83 25.83
CA LYS A 329 15.44 -11.52 24.55
C LYS A 329 14.57 -12.75 24.38
N GLU A 330 14.33 -13.48 25.46
CA GLU A 330 13.50 -14.69 25.46
C GLU A 330 12.01 -14.34 25.24
N ARG A 331 11.52 -13.27 25.88
CA ARG A 331 10.18 -12.74 25.63
C ARG A 331 9.98 -12.25 24.19
N GLN A 332 11.00 -11.63 23.58
CA GLN A 332 10.92 -11.19 22.18
C GLN A 332 10.86 -12.37 21.20
N LYS A 333 11.59 -13.47 21.47
CA LYS A 333 11.50 -14.71 20.67
C LYS A 333 10.11 -15.32 20.71
N ALA A 334 9.51 -15.41 21.90
CA ALA A 334 8.14 -15.92 22.07
C ALA A 334 7.10 -15.08 21.31
N VAL A 335 7.19 -13.76 21.39
CA VAL A 335 6.26 -12.86 20.66
C VAL A 335 6.41 -12.98 19.15
N PHE A 336 7.62 -13.20 18.65
CA PHE A 336 7.86 -13.42 17.22
C PHE A 336 7.26 -14.74 16.74
N ALA A 337 7.48 -15.82 17.49
CA ALA A 337 6.94 -17.15 17.21
C ALA A 337 5.40 -17.13 17.09
N ASP A 338 4.71 -16.46 18.02
CA ASP A 338 3.25 -16.31 18.00
C ASP A 338 2.73 -15.55 16.77
N ARG A 339 3.42 -14.47 16.38
CA ARG A 339 3.04 -13.68 15.20
C ARG A 339 3.24 -14.50 13.92
N TYR A 340 4.33 -15.25 13.85
CA TYR A 340 4.63 -16.12 12.72
C TYR A 340 3.59 -17.25 12.57
N LEU A 341 3.27 -17.96 13.66
CA LEU A 341 2.23 -18.98 13.67
C LEU A 341 0.86 -18.44 13.22
N ARG A 342 0.46 -17.27 13.73
CA ARG A 342 -0.80 -16.63 13.34
C ARG A 342 -0.83 -16.29 11.84
N THR A 343 0.33 -16.01 11.24
CA THR A 343 0.45 -15.72 9.81
C THR A 343 0.23 -16.98 8.99
N ILE A 344 0.89 -18.08 9.34
CA ILE A 344 0.71 -19.38 8.69
C ILE A 344 -0.74 -19.86 8.82
N GLN A 345 -1.33 -19.80 10.02
CA GLN A 345 -2.72 -20.17 10.26
C GLN A 345 -3.70 -19.39 9.37
N ASN A 346 -3.51 -18.07 9.24
CA ASN A 346 -4.35 -17.24 8.39
C ASN A 346 -4.21 -17.58 6.90
N GLN A 347 -3.00 -17.95 6.45
CA GLN A 347 -2.77 -18.40 5.08
C GLN A 347 -3.42 -19.76 4.82
N LEU A 348 -3.30 -20.72 5.75
CA LEU A 348 -3.98 -22.02 5.65
C LEU A 348 -5.49 -21.87 5.59
N ILE A 349 -6.08 -21.06 6.48
CA ILE A 349 -7.52 -20.77 6.48
C ILE A 349 -7.94 -20.15 5.14
N LYS A 350 -7.11 -19.28 4.56
CA LYS A 350 -7.39 -18.67 3.25
C LYS A 350 -7.39 -19.72 2.14
N LYS A 351 -6.40 -20.63 2.10
CA LYS A 351 -6.29 -21.71 1.12
C LYS A 351 -7.45 -22.71 1.22
N ILE A 352 -7.79 -23.14 2.43
CA ILE A 352 -8.96 -24.01 2.70
C ILE A 352 -10.26 -23.37 2.20
N ARG A 353 -10.45 -22.06 2.41
CA ARG A 353 -11.63 -21.33 1.91
C ARG A 353 -11.69 -21.27 0.38
N GLN A 354 -10.54 -21.33 -0.28
CA GLN A 354 -10.43 -21.39 -1.74
C GLN A 354 -10.57 -22.82 -2.28
N LYS A 355 -10.76 -23.82 -1.39
CA LYS A 355 -10.72 -25.25 -1.73
C LYS A 355 -9.38 -25.69 -2.35
N GLU A 356 -8.31 -24.97 -2.04
CA GLU A 356 -6.95 -25.33 -2.40
C GLU A 356 -6.25 -25.94 -1.18
N VAL A 357 -5.51 -27.02 -1.39
CA VAL A 357 -4.62 -27.60 -0.38
C VAL A 357 -3.19 -27.22 -0.75
N ASP A 358 -2.49 -26.60 0.19
CA ASP A 358 -1.10 -26.19 0.03
C ASP A 358 -0.25 -27.01 1.01
N PHE A 359 0.38 -28.06 0.48
CA PHE A 359 1.09 -29.06 1.29
C PHE A 359 2.34 -28.47 1.96
N GLU A 360 3.09 -27.61 1.27
CA GLU A 360 4.27 -26.96 1.86
C GLU A 360 3.88 -26.07 3.05
N LEU A 361 2.77 -25.33 2.91
CA LEU A 361 2.27 -24.48 3.99
C LEU A 361 1.74 -25.31 5.18
N TRP A 362 1.18 -26.50 4.90
CA TRP A 362 0.75 -27.44 5.92
C TRP A 362 1.94 -28.05 6.67
N ASP A 363 2.96 -28.52 5.95
CA ASP A 363 4.17 -29.09 6.54
C ASP A 363 4.88 -28.05 7.40
N THR A 364 4.98 -26.80 6.93
CA THR A 364 5.53 -25.68 7.72
C THR A 364 4.75 -25.46 9.03
N PHE A 365 3.42 -25.64 9.00
CA PHE A 365 2.59 -25.53 10.20
C PHE A 365 2.82 -26.70 11.16
N VAL A 366 2.90 -27.93 10.65
CA VAL A 366 3.16 -29.13 11.44
C VAL A 366 4.53 -29.05 12.11
N ASP A 367 5.58 -28.75 11.34
CA ASP A 367 6.95 -28.57 11.84
C ASP A 367 7.01 -27.53 12.95
N PHE A 368 6.28 -26.42 12.79
CA PHE A 368 6.25 -25.37 13.81
C PHE A 368 5.57 -25.84 15.11
N ILE A 369 4.47 -26.59 15.01
CA ILE A 369 3.75 -27.12 16.19
C ILE A 369 4.56 -28.21 16.89
N GLU A 370 5.22 -29.10 16.13
CA GLU A 370 6.09 -30.14 16.68
C GLU A 370 7.34 -29.53 17.33
N GLY A 371 7.93 -28.51 16.71
CA GLY A 371 9.01 -27.73 17.30
C GLY A 371 8.65 -27.13 18.66
N GLN A 372 7.44 -26.57 18.80
CA GLN A 372 6.99 -26.07 20.11
C GLN A 372 6.80 -27.18 21.14
N LYS A 373 6.30 -28.37 20.75
CA LYS A 373 6.14 -29.48 21.69
C LYS A 373 7.47 -29.95 22.28
N LEU A 374 8.54 -29.91 21.50
CA LEU A 374 9.89 -30.26 21.95
C LEU A 374 10.49 -29.23 22.91
N GLU A 375 10.10 -27.95 22.84
CA GLU A 375 10.57 -26.93 23.79
C GLU A 375 9.86 -26.99 25.15
N PHE A 376 8.66 -27.57 25.20
CA PHE A 376 7.84 -27.68 26.43
C PHE A 376 7.80 -29.09 27.06
N SER A 377 8.43 -30.09 26.43
CA SER A 377 8.60 -31.44 27.00
C SER A 377 9.96 -31.57 27.66
#